data_AF-A0A1V4QGJ9-F1
#
_entry.id   AF-A0A1V4QGJ9-F1
#
_cell.length_a   1.000
_cell.length_b   1.000
_cell.length_c   1.000
_cell.angle_alpha   90.00
_cell.angle_beta   90.00
_cell.angle_gamma   90.00
#
_symmetry.space_group_name_H-M   'P 1'
#
loop_
_entity.id
_entity.type
_entity.pdbx_description
1 polymer ?
#
loop_
_entity_poly.entity_id
_entity_poly.type
_entity_poly.pdbx_seq_one_letter_code
_entity_poly.pdbx_strand_id
1 'polypeptide(L)'
;MFFLPISLLFFLLLILILPVLFLFIPAHIITHAFQKLGLSAEVGLSFFIFSLIGSTINIPIKEEPCYEVPRVSHLAQLLFSHISPPSQKRVLAINVGGAILPMILAVYLFLTRAPLVPTLIATIGMIIITKFLARPVPNVGIAMPGLIPPLFAVILAWILSPHNPAP
;
A
#
# COMPACT_ATOMS: atom_id res chain seq x y z
N MET A 1 -38.15 24.66 -19.42
CA MET A 1 -38.88 23.41 -19.70
C MET A 1 -38.16 22.29 -18.95
N PHE A 2 -38.80 21.71 -17.94
CA PHE A 2 -38.21 20.67 -17.11
C PHE A 2 -38.18 19.34 -17.87
N PHE A 3 -36.99 18.88 -18.25
CA PHE A 3 -36.72 17.54 -18.84
C PHE A 3 -36.82 16.39 -17.81
N LEU A 4 -37.68 16.55 -16.80
CA LEU A 4 -37.76 15.70 -15.59
C LEU A 4 -38.01 14.19 -15.84
N PRO A 5 -38.83 13.74 -16.81
CA PRO A 5 -39.11 12.31 -16.94
C PRO A 5 -37.88 11.52 -17.42
N ILE A 6 -37.15 12.09 -18.37
CA ILE A 6 -35.99 11.45 -19.00
C ILE A 6 -34.78 11.55 -18.07
N SER A 7 -34.55 12.70 -17.42
CA SER A 7 -33.44 12.85 -16.47
C SER A 7 -33.62 11.99 -15.22
N LEU A 8 -34.85 11.83 -14.72
CA LEU A 8 -35.15 10.93 -13.60
C LEU A 8 -34.90 9.46 -13.96
N LEU A 9 -35.28 9.04 -15.16
CA LEU A 9 -34.99 7.69 -15.66
C LEU A 9 -33.48 7.43 -15.73
N PHE A 10 -32.70 8.36 -16.30
CA PHE A 10 -31.24 8.25 -16.33
C PHE A 10 -30.61 8.26 -14.94
N PHE A 11 -31.15 9.05 -14.00
CA PHE A 11 -30.68 9.08 -12.62
C PHE A 11 -30.92 7.77 -11.89
N LEU A 12 -32.11 7.18 -12.04
CA LEU A 12 -32.44 5.87 -11.49
C LEU A 12 -31.59 4.75 -12.12
N LEU A 13 -31.37 4.81 -13.43
CA LEU A 13 -30.48 3.90 -14.15
C LEU A 13 -29.04 4.03 -13.64
N LEU A 14 -28.56 5.25 -13.41
CA LEU A 14 -27.23 5.50 -12.84
C LEU A 14 -27.10 4.86 -11.46
N ILE A 15 -28.08 5.04 -10.58
CA ILE A 15 -28.10 4.41 -9.24
C ILE A 15 -28.06 2.88 -9.35
N LEU A 16 -28.72 2.28 -10.33
CA LEU A 16 -28.72 0.84 -10.53
C LEU A 16 -27.40 0.31 -11.11
N ILE A 17 -26.77 1.07 -12.00
CA ILE A 17 -25.50 0.69 -12.65
C ILE A 17 -24.30 0.95 -11.73
N LEU A 18 -24.37 1.93 -10.82
CA LEU A 18 -23.26 2.28 -9.92
C LEU A 18 -22.75 1.07 -9.11
N PRO A 19 -23.60 0.26 -8.45
CA PRO A 19 -23.16 -0.97 -7.78
C PRO A 19 -22.48 -1.95 -8.74
N VAL A 20 -22.96 -2.08 -9.97
CA VAL A 20 -22.36 -2.97 -10.98
C VAL A 20 -20.94 -2.48 -11.32
N LEU A 21 -20.78 -1.19 -11.60
CA LEU A 21 -19.49 -0.57 -11.93
C LEU A 21 -18.49 -0.62 -10.77
N PHE A 22 -18.94 -0.36 -9.55
CA PHE A 22 -18.05 -0.13 -8.40
C PHE A 22 -17.92 -1.31 -7.44
N LEU A 23 -18.80 -2.31 -7.53
CA LEU A 23 -18.72 -3.53 -6.70
C LEU A 23 -18.44 -4.76 -7.55
N PHE A 24 -19.25 -5.03 -8.57
CA PHE A 24 -19.19 -6.31 -9.29
C PHE A 24 -17.99 -6.41 -10.24
N ILE A 25 -17.68 -5.35 -10.99
CA ILE A 25 -16.52 -5.34 -11.91
C ILE A 25 -15.20 -5.46 -11.13
N PRO A 26 -14.93 -4.61 -10.11
CA PRO A 26 -13.70 -4.74 -9.34
C PRO A 26 -13.59 -6.09 -8.64
N ALA A 27 -14.68 -6.61 -8.07
CA ALA A 27 -14.69 -7.93 -7.45
C ALA A 27 -14.26 -9.03 -8.43
N HIS A 28 -14.80 -9.05 -9.66
CA HIS A 28 -14.41 -10.02 -10.68
C HIS A 28 -12.95 -9.89 -11.10
N ILE A 29 -12.46 -8.65 -11.28
CA ILE A 29 -11.06 -8.39 -11.63
C ILE A 29 -10.14 -8.90 -10.52
N ILE A 30 -10.47 -8.61 -9.27
CA ILE A 30 -9.71 -9.02 -8.09
C ILE A 30 -9.70 -10.55 -7.97
N THR A 31 -10.86 -11.21 -8.07
CA THR A 31 -10.93 -12.67 -7.98
C THR A 31 -10.14 -13.34 -9.11
N HIS A 32 -10.24 -12.83 -10.34
CA HIS A 32 -9.46 -13.35 -11.45
C HIS A 32 -7.95 -13.15 -11.28
N ALA A 33 -7.52 -12.00 -10.73
CA ALA A 33 -6.12 -11.76 -10.44
C ALA A 33 -5.57 -12.76 -9.41
N PHE A 34 -6.30 -13.02 -8.32
CA PHE A 34 -5.89 -14.02 -7.32
C PHE A 34 -5.96 -15.45 -7.82
N GLN A 35 -6.91 -15.78 -8.71
CA GLN A 35 -6.94 -17.09 -9.37
C GLN A 35 -5.73 -17.34 -10.26
N LYS A 36 -5.21 -16.30 -10.93
CA LYS A 36 -3.93 -16.41 -11.67
C LYS A 36 -2.76 -16.69 -10.74
N LEU A 37 -2.80 -16.14 -9.52
CA LEU A 37 -1.87 -16.47 -8.43
C LEU A 37 -2.23 -17.78 -7.73
N GLY A 38 -3.07 -18.63 -8.34
CA GLY A 38 -3.47 -19.95 -7.88
C GLY A 38 -4.17 -20.01 -6.51
N LEU A 39 -4.87 -18.95 -6.12
CA LEU A 39 -5.83 -18.98 -5.02
C LEU A 39 -7.23 -19.28 -5.56
N SER A 40 -8.09 -19.93 -4.76
CA SER A 40 -9.52 -20.00 -5.11
C SER A 40 -10.15 -18.61 -5.08
N ALA A 41 -11.27 -18.41 -5.79
CA ALA A 41 -11.97 -17.13 -5.80
C ALA A 41 -12.37 -16.68 -4.38
N GLU A 42 -12.84 -17.62 -3.56
CA GLU A 42 -13.24 -17.38 -2.17
C GLU A 42 -12.05 -16.94 -1.31
N VAL A 43 -10.90 -17.61 -1.44
CA VAL A 43 -9.69 -17.25 -0.70
C VAL A 43 -9.14 -15.90 -1.17
N GLY A 44 -9.12 -15.64 -2.48
CA GLY A 44 -8.68 -14.36 -3.03
C GLY A 44 -9.56 -13.20 -2.57
N LEU A 45 -10.89 -13.37 -2.59
CA LEU A 45 -11.83 -12.37 -2.09
C LEU A 45 -11.68 -12.17 -0.57
N SER A 46 -11.53 -13.25 0.19
CA SER A 46 -11.29 -13.18 1.64
C SER A 46 -9.99 -12.46 1.95
N PHE A 47 -8.91 -12.77 1.23
CA PHE A 47 -7.63 -12.09 1.36
C PHE A 47 -7.75 -10.59 1.07
N PHE A 48 -8.49 -10.21 0.03
CA PHE A 48 -8.77 -8.80 -0.28
C PHE A 48 -9.52 -8.11 0.86
N ILE A 49 -10.61 -8.70 1.37
CA ILE A 49 -11.40 -8.15 2.49
C ILE A 49 -10.54 -8.02 3.75
N PHE A 50 -9.77 -9.06 4.11
CA PHE A 50 -8.86 -9.01 5.25
C PHE A 50 -7.73 -7.98 5.06
N SER A 51 -7.26 -7.77 3.82
CA SER A 51 -6.30 -6.72 3.51
C SER A 51 -6.90 -5.33 3.72
N LEU A 52 -8.16 -5.12 3.32
CA LEU A 52 -8.86 -3.85 3.58
C LEU A 52 -9.06 -3.60 5.07
N ILE A 53 -9.59 -4.58 5.82
CA ILE A 53 -9.81 -4.45 7.26
C ILE A 53 -8.47 -4.27 7.99
N GLY A 54 -7.50 -5.12 7.69
CA GLY A 54 -6.15 -5.07 8.25
C GLY A 54 -5.39 -3.79 7.89
N SER A 55 -5.75 -3.08 6.82
CA SER A 55 -5.09 -1.82 6.46
C SER A 55 -5.31 -0.72 7.51
N THR A 56 -6.37 -0.86 8.33
CA THR A 56 -6.64 0.07 9.44
C THR A 56 -5.76 -0.18 10.66
N ILE A 57 -5.03 -1.30 10.69
CA ILE A 57 -4.24 -1.75 11.83
C ILE A 57 -2.74 -1.51 11.56
N ASN A 58 -2.11 -0.72 12.42
CA ASN A 58 -0.67 -0.45 12.38
C ASN A 58 0.00 -0.99 13.65
N ILE A 59 0.99 -1.86 13.49
CA ILE A 59 1.74 -2.45 14.60
C ILE A 59 3.03 -1.65 14.80
N PRO A 60 3.24 -0.99 15.97
CA PRO A 60 4.47 -0.24 16.23
C PRO A 60 5.67 -1.20 16.31
N ILE A 61 6.72 -0.87 15.56
CA ILE A 61 8.01 -1.59 15.55
C ILE A 61 9.03 -0.85 16.43
N LYS A 62 9.07 0.49 16.32
CA LYS A 62 10.08 1.31 17.00
C LYS A 62 9.50 2.66 17.36
N GLU A 63 9.79 3.13 18.57
CA GLU A 63 9.54 4.51 18.99
C GLU A 63 10.87 5.25 19.12
N GLU A 64 10.94 6.46 18.58
CA GLU A 64 12.09 7.35 18.69
C GLU A 64 11.63 8.70 19.26
N PRO A 65 12.27 9.20 20.34
CA PRO A 65 12.00 10.55 20.81
C PRO A 65 12.53 11.55 19.79
N CYS A 66 11.64 12.40 19.27
CA CYS A 66 11.98 13.55 18.44
C CYS A 66 11.99 14.80 19.32
N TYR A 67 13.16 15.40 19.45
CA TYR A 67 13.29 16.74 20.01
C TYR A 67 13.08 17.72 18.85
N GLU A 68 11.95 18.43 18.83
CA GLU A 68 11.86 19.64 18.01
C GLU A 68 12.91 20.61 18.55
N VAL A 69 13.95 20.93 17.77
CA VAL A 69 14.84 22.04 18.09
C VAL A 69 14.03 23.30 17.76
N PRO A 70 13.56 24.07 18.75
CA PRO A 70 12.81 25.27 18.43
C PRO A 70 13.78 26.23 17.75
N ARG A 71 13.36 26.87 16.65
CA ARG A 71 14.02 28.05 16.09
C ARG A 71 13.81 29.22 17.05
N VAL A 72 14.42 29.15 18.23
CA VAL A 72 14.49 30.27 19.18
C VAL A 72 15.64 31.17 18.77
N SER A 73 15.44 32.49 18.88
CA SER A 73 16.55 33.43 18.74
C SER A 73 17.64 33.08 19.76
N HIS A 74 18.91 33.39 19.44
CA HIS A 74 20.04 33.17 20.35
C HIS A 74 19.80 33.74 21.76
N LEU A 75 19.04 34.83 21.86
CA LEU A 75 18.68 35.51 23.11
C LEU A 75 17.69 34.70 23.96
N ALA A 76 16.71 34.04 23.32
CA ALA A 76 15.74 33.19 24.02
C ALA A 76 16.35 31.86 24.47
N GLN A 77 17.31 31.29 23.72
CA GLN A 77 18.07 30.11 24.16
C GLN A 77 18.91 30.38 25.42
N LEU A 78 19.46 31.58 25.55
CA LEU A 78 20.31 31.97 26.68
C LEU A 78 19.49 32.22 27.96
N LEU A 79 18.28 32.77 27.83
CA LEU A 79 17.38 33.08 28.95
C LEU A 79 16.50 31.90 29.40
N PHE A 80 16.16 30.97 28.50
CA PHE A 80 15.21 29.88 28.76
C PHE A 80 15.80 28.48 28.49
N SER A 81 17.11 28.33 28.70
CA SER A 81 17.89 27.11 28.45
C SER A 81 17.38 25.84 29.18
N HIS A 82 16.52 25.99 30.20
CA HIS A 82 15.97 24.89 31.00
C HIS A 82 14.61 24.35 30.52
N ILE A 83 13.96 24.99 29.55
CA ILE A 83 12.67 24.50 29.04
C ILE A 83 12.95 23.52 27.90
N SER A 84 13.03 22.23 28.22
CA SER A 84 13.03 21.20 27.20
C SER A 84 11.69 21.22 26.47
N PRO A 85 11.65 21.37 25.14
CA PRO A 85 10.40 21.29 24.39
C PRO A 85 9.77 19.91 24.59
N PRO A 86 8.43 19.80 24.54
CA PRO A 86 7.77 18.50 24.64
C PRO A 86 8.31 17.56 23.56
N SER A 87 8.85 16.41 23.97
CA SER A 87 9.34 15.40 23.02
C SER A 87 8.16 14.88 22.21
N GLN A 88 8.12 15.16 20.90
CA GLN A 88 7.21 14.44 20.02
C GLN A 88 7.76 13.04 19.83
N LYS A 89 6.92 12.01 19.96
CA LYS A 89 7.34 10.64 19.66
C LYS A 89 7.14 10.36 18.18
N ARG A 90 8.20 9.91 17.51
CA ARG A 90 8.11 9.33 16.17
C ARG A 90 7.94 7.82 16.32
N VAL A 91 6.86 7.26 15.77
CA VAL A 91 6.60 5.82 15.79
C VAL A 91 6.77 5.26 14.38
N LEU A 92 7.67 4.29 14.22
CA LEU A 92 7.73 3.44 13.04
C LEU A 92 6.76 2.27 13.25
N ALA A 93 5.79 2.11 12.37
CA ALA A 93 4.83 1.02 12.41
C ALA A 93 4.79 0.25 11.08
N ILE A 94 4.37 -1.00 11.15
CA ILE A 94 4.08 -1.84 9.98
C ILE A 94 2.58 -2.08 9.86
N ASN A 95 2.07 -1.96 8.64
CA ASN A 95 0.65 -2.09 8.36
C ASN A 95 0.25 -3.55 8.15
N VAL A 96 -0.84 -4.01 8.79
CA VAL A 96 -1.25 -5.41 8.70
C VAL A 96 -1.75 -5.75 7.29
N GLY A 97 -2.67 -4.96 6.75
CA GLY A 97 -3.29 -5.24 5.46
C GLY A 97 -2.45 -4.85 4.24
N GLY A 98 -1.63 -3.82 4.38
CA GLY A 98 -0.81 -3.24 3.31
C GLY A 98 0.64 -3.72 3.30
N ALA A 99 1.11 -4.43 4.33
CA ALA A 99 2.46 -4.99 4.35
C ALA A 99 2.50 -6.45 4.82
N ILE A 100 1.92 -6.79 5.97
CA ILE A 100 2.02 -8.15 6.53
C ILE A 100 1.31 -9.19 5.65
N LEU A 101 0.03 -8.96 5.33
CA LEU A 101 -0.72 -9.87 4.46
C LEU A 101 -0.09 -10.01 3.06
N PRO A 102 0.32 -8.93 2.37
CA PRO A 102 1.09 -9.02 1.13
C PRO A 102 2.39 -9.81 1.25
N MET A 103 3.15 -9.65 2.35
CA MET A 103 4.37 -10.44 2.58
C MET A 103 4.06 -11.93 2.76
N ILE A 104 3.00 -12.29 3.48
CA ILE A 104 2.57 -13.70 3.63
C ILE A 104 2.23 -14.30 2.27
N LEU A 105 1.49 -13.56 1.42
CA LEU A 105 1.19 -14.00 0.06
C LEU A 105 2.46 -14.15 -0.79
N ALA A 106 3.38 -13.19 -0.72
CA ALA A 106 4.65 -13.26 -1.44
C ALA A 106 5.48 -14.48 -1.02
N VAL A 107 5.55 -14.77 0.28
CA VAL A 107 6.24 -15.96 0.81
C VAL A 107 5.55 -17.24 0.34
N TYR A 108 4.22 -17.30 0.38
CA TYR A 108 3.46 -18.45 -0.15
C TYR A 108 3.79 -18.71 -1.62
N LEU A 109 3.77 -17.67 -2.46
CA LEU A 109 4.09 -17.81 -3.89
C LEU A 109 5.55 -18.18 -4.11
N PHE A 110 6.47 -17.62 -3.33
CA PHE A 110 7.89 -17.97 -3.38
C PHE A 110 8.15 -19.44 -3.05
N LEU A 111 7.44 -20.00 -2.07
CA LEU A 111 7.60 -21.40 -1.66
C LEU A 111 6.90 -22.40 -2.60
N THR A 112 5.90 -21.96 -3.37
CA THR A 112 5.04 -22.87 -4.14
C THR A 112 5.20 -22.77 -5.64
N ARG A 113 5.54 -21.58 -6.19
CA ARG A 113 5.46 -21.31 -7.64
C ARG A 113 6.60 -20.47 -8.21
N ALA A 114 7.17 -19.55 -7.43
CA ALA A 114 8.16 -18.61 -7.95
C ALA A 114 9.58 -19.21 -7.96
N PRO A 115 10.37 -18.99 -9.03
CA PRO A 115 11.73 -19.48 -9.10
C PRO A 115 12.67 -18.70 -8.17
N LEU A 116 13.48 -19.43 -7.38
CA LEU A 116 14.35 -18.89 -6.33
C LEU A 116 15.22 -17.70 -6.78
N VAL A 117 16.05 -17.92 -7.80
CA VAL A 117 17.06 -16.93 -8.23
C VAL A 117 16.41 -15.66 -8.80
N PRO A 118 15.47 -15.72 -9.77
CA PRO A 118 14.75 -14.54 -10.24
C PRO A 118 14.06 -13.76 -9.12
N THR A 119 13.39 -14.45 -8.20
CA THR A 119 12.69 -13.79 -7.09
C THR A 119 13.64 -13.07 -6.15
N LEU A 120 14.79 -13.65 -5.81
CA LEU A 120 15.80 -12.97 -4.99
C LEU A 120 16.36 -11.72 -5.68
N ILE A 121 16.71 -11.83 -6.97
CA ILE A 121 17.22 -10.68 -7.75
C ILE A 121 16.15 -9.58 -7.83
N ALA A 122 14.91 -9.93 -8.16
CA ALA A 122 13.80 -8.98 -8.22
C ALA A 122 13.55 -8.30 -6.86
N THR A 123 13.59 -9.08 -5.77
CA THR A 123 13.39 -8.56 -4.40
C THR A 123 14.50 -7.57 -4.03
N ILE A 124 15.77 -7.89 -4.30
CA ILE A 124 16.90 -6.99 -4.04
C ILE A 124 16.75 -5.71 -4.88
N GLY A 125 16.43 -5.84 -6.18
CA GLY A 125 16.19 -4.71 -7.06
C GLY A 125 15.07 -3.81 -6.55
N MET A 126 13.95 -4.40 -6.12
CA MET A 126 12.82 -3.68 -5.55
C MET A 126 13.17 -3.00 -4.22
N ILE A 127 13.96 -3.63 -3.35
CA ILE A 127 14.44 -3.00 -2.11
C ILE A 127 15.23 -1.73 -2.44
N ILE A 128 16.15 -1.80 -3.41
CA ILE A 128 16.96 -0.66 -3.83
C ILE A 128 16.06 0.46 -4.40
N ILE A 129 15.21 0.13 -5.37
CA ILE A 129 14.31 1.09 -6.02
C ILE A 129 13.38 1.76 -5.01
N THR A 130 12.71 0.98 -4.17
CA THR A 130 11.77 1.52 -3.18
C THR A 130 12.48 2.34 -2.11
N LYS A 131 13.71 1.98 -1.71
CA LYS A 131 14.52 2.78 -0.80
C LYS A 131 14.85 4.17 -1.35
N PHE A 132 15.16 4.27 -2.65
CA PHE A 132 15.42 5.56 -3.31
C PHE A 132 14.16 6.40 -3.50
N LEU A 133 13.00 5.77 -3.70
CA LEU A 133 11.73 6.46 -3.92
C LEU A 133 11.02 6.89 -2.62
N ALA A 134 11.22 6.14 -1.54
CA ALA A 134 10.56 6.39 -0.26
C ALA A 134 11.06 7.68 0.40
N ARG A 135 10.12 8.52 0.83
CA ARG A 135 10.40 9.79 1.53
C ARG A 135 9.59 9.87 2.83
N PRO A 136 10.22 10.08 3.99
CA PRO A 136 9.50 10.38 5.21
C PRO A 136 8.88 11.79 5.09
N VAL A 137 7.57 11.88 5.18
CA VAL A 137 6.80 13.11 5.11
C VAL A 137 6.12 13.33 6.48
N PRO A 138 6.34 14.48 7.15
CA PRO A 138 5.72 14.79 8.44
C PRO A 138 4.19 14.68 8.37
N ASN A 139 3.58 14.10 9.41
CA ASN A 139 2.13 13.87 9.52
C ASN A 139 1.49 13.00 8.43
N VAL A 140 2.28 12.42 7.53
CA VAL A 140 1.82 11.50 6.47
C VAL A 140 2.46 10.12 6.61
N GLY A 141 3.73 10.05 7.02
CA GLY A 141 4.49 8.81 7.14
C GLY A 141 5.48 8.61 5.99
N ILE A 142 5.74 7.37 5.59
CA ILE A 142 6.65 7.07 4.47
C ILE A 142 5.84 7.13 3.17
N ALA A 143 6.01 8.20 2.41
CA ALA A 143 5.36 8.39 1.12
C ALA A 143 6.22 7.82 -0.02
N MET A 144 5.56 7.32 -1.07
CA MET A 144 6.22 6.87 -2.29
C MET A 144 5.29 7.07 -3.50
N PRO A 145 5.81 7.19 -4.73
CA PRO A 145 4.99 7.27 -5.93
C PRO A 145 4.23 5.96 -6.14
N GLY A 146 2.89 5.97 -6.13
CA GLY A 146 2.09 4.74 -6.06
C GLY A 146 2.27 3.77 -7.24
N LEU A 147 2.43 4.28 -8.47
CA LEU A 147 2.51 3.45 -9.67
C LEU A 147 3.93 2.98 -10.02
N ILE A 148 4.96 3.68 -9.54
CA ILE A 148 6.33 3.41 -9.97
C ILE A 148 6.82 2.03 -9.48
N PRO A 149 6.67 1.63 -8.20
CA PRO A 149 7.12 0.32 -7.73
C PRO A 149 6.42 -0.85 -8.42
N PRO A 150 5.08 -0.87 -8.58
CA PRO A 150 4.41 -1.94 -9.33
C PRO A 150 4.91 -2.08 -10.78
N LEU A 151 5.19 -0.97 -11.48
CA LEU A 151 5.72 -1.01 -12.84
C LEU A 151 7.11 -1.65 -12.89
N PHE A 152 8.00 -1.27 -11.97
CA PHE A 152 9.31 -1.92 -11.87
C PHE A 152 9.21 -3.39 -11.50
N ALA A 153 8.27 -3.78 -10.63
CA ALA A 153 8.05 -5.18 -10.29
C ALA A 153 7.65 -6.00 -11.53
N VAL A 154 6.74 -5.49 -12.36
CA VAL A 154 6.35 -6.14 -13.63
C VAL A 154 7.53 -6.24 -14.61
N ILE A 155 8.30 -5.16 -14.77
CA ILE A 155 9.48 -5.14 -15.65
C ILE A 155 10.51 -6.19 -15.19
N LEU A 156 10.83 -6.23 -13.90
CA LEU A 156 11.76 -7.20 -13.34
C LEU A 156 11.25 -8.62 -13.50
N ALA A 157 9.96 -8.87 -13.28
CA ALA A 157 9.37 -10.19 -13.47
C ALA A 157 9.42 -10.65 -14.94
N TRP A 158 9.11 -9.77 -15.89
CA TRP A 158 9.21 -10.09 -17.33
C TRP A 158 10.64 -10.35 -17.79
N ILE A 159 11.62 -9.61 -17.27
CA ILE A 159 13.03 -9.80 -17.63
C ILE A 159 13.60 -11.08 -17.00
N LEU A 160 13.32 -11.31 -15.72
CA LEU A 160 13.96 -12.38 -14.95
C LEU A 160 13.21 -13.71 -15.00
N SER A 161 11.91 -13.70 -15.31
CA SER A 161 11.08 -14.89 -15.45
C SER A 161 10.07 -14.75 -16.60
N PRO A 162 10.52 -14.63 -17.87
CA PRO A 162 9.65 -14.35 -19.01
C PRO A 162 8.59 -15.43 -19.26
N HIS A 163 8.87 -16.68 -18.90
CA HIS A 163 7.94 -17.79 -19.07
C HIS A 163 6.92 -17.90 -17.93
N ASN A 164 7.17 -17.29 -16.77
CA ASN A 164 6.25 -17.27 -15.64
C ASN A 164 6.36 -15.98 -14.81
N PRO A 165 6.01 -14.81 -15.39
CA PRO A 165 6.22 -13.53 -14.73
C PRO A 165 5.17 -13.20 -13.67
N ALA A 166 4.07 -13.97 -13.62
CA ALA A 166 3.04 -13.90 -12.61
C ALA A 166 2.77 -15.33 -12.11
N PRO A 167 3.66 -15.86 -11.25
CA PRO A 167 3.62 -17.24 -10.79
C PRO A 167 2.42 -17.56 -9.89
#